data_AF-A0AB39QMD1-F1
#
_entry.id   AF-A0AB39QMD1-F1
#
_cell.length_a   1.000
_cell.length_b   1.000
_cell.length_c   1.000
_cell.angle_alpha   90.00
_cell.angle_beta   90.00
_cell.angle_gamma   90.00
#
_symmetry.space_group_name_H-M   'P 1'
#
loop_
_entity.id
_entity.type
_entity.pdbx_description
1 polymer ?
#
loop_
_entity_poly.entity_id
_entity_poly.type
_entity_poly.pdbx_seq_one_letter_code
_entity_poly.pdbx_strand_id
1 'polypeptide(L)'
;MDPLTAVSAGKAAAGRRFAFYVSVQLTSVVVPGLVAVTCMAALMLHAQHPGRIGPALSGAAQSLRGPAMILVDVSWLASAYVVGYVGRELAFRLLGMAERLSSRHRVSLSTLYGELEASYGRAALRRCLRTHPLLKYLLNTANGTSSRSQTLRQPGGALRTGNVYEAFLYAKLWLREHNPGLAPDATEAEINILVSTLLPLALGTWSLIALASLNVAAAAATAVVAAAVSAVTFAQVLRLRRIECWEALRNLLEDHEMRLAAARLPGSPFAADPGDDSQDSGAA
;
A
#
# COMPACT_ATOMS: atom_id res chain seq x y z
N MET A 1 1.42 37.30 -0.86
CA MET A 1 0.33 36.31 -0.64
C MET A 1 -0.43 36.73 0.59
N ASP A 2 -1.76 36.77 0.51
CA ASP A 2 -2.62 37.14 1.64
C ASP A 2 -2.64 35.99 2.67
N PRO A 3 -2.22 36.19 3.93
CA PRO A 3 -2.09 35.12 4.93
C PRO A 3 -3.38 34.33 5.15
N LEU A 4 -4.55 34.94 4.92
CA LEU A 4 -5.85 34.27 5.04
C LEU A 4 -6.08 33.20 3.96
N THR A 5 -5.54 33.39 2.75
CA THR A 5 -5.61 32.40 1.67
C THR A 5 -4.70 31.20 1.90
N ALA A 6 -3.56 31.39 2.57
CA ALA A 6 -2.65 30.30 2.93
C ALA A 6 -3.27 29.38 4.01
N VAL A 7 -3.98 29.96 4.98
CA VAL A 7 -4.64 29.20 6.06
C VAL A 7 -5.83 28.38 5.54
N SER A 8 -6.65 28.93 4.64
CA SER A 8 -7.77 28.21 4.05
C SER A 8 -7.31 27.07 3.13
N ALA A 9 -6.26 27.31 2.32
CA ALA A 9 -5.63 26.28 1.51
C ALA A 9 -5.04 25.15 2.36
N GLY A 10 -4.39 25.48 3.48
CA GLY A 10 -3.87 24.50 4.43
C GLY A 10 -4.95 23.61 5.06
N LYS A 11 -6.08 24.20 5.49
CA LYS A 11 -7.22 23.46 6.04
C LYS A 11 -7.88 22.54 5.01
N ALA A 12 -8.06 23.00 3.77
CA ALA A 12 -8.61 22.19 2.70
C ALA A 12 -7.68 21.01 2.31
N ALA A 13 -6.36 21.23 2.31
CA ALA A 13 -5.38 20.16 2.09
C ALA A 13 -5.39 19.12 3.22
N ALA A 14 -5.44 19.56 4.49
CA ALA A 14 -5.53 18.67 5.64
C ALA A 14 -6.83 17.85 5.63
N GLY A 15 -7.97 18.46 5.32
CA GLY A 15 -9.26 17.79 5.22
C GLY A 15 -9.29 16.70 4.14
N ARG A 16 -8.71 16.97 2.96
CA ARG A 16 -8.59 15.97 1.88
C ARG A 16 -7.73 14.78 2.28
N ARG A 17 -6.59 15.02 2.94
CA ARG A 17 -5.72 13.93 3.45
C ARG A 17 -6.47 13.08 4.48
N PHE A 18 -7.14 13.70 5.44
CA PHE A 18 -7.94 12.99 6.43
C PHE A 18 -9.03 12.13 5.78
N ALA A 19 -9.82 12.71 4.87
CA ALA A 19 -10.87 11.98 4.16
C ALA A 19 -10.32 10.80 3.35
N PHE A 20 -9.17 10.98 2.69
CA PHE A 20 -8.48 9.90 2.00
C PHE A 20 -8.07 8.79 2.97
N TYR A 21 -7.40 9.11 4.08
CA TYR A 21 -6.98 8.11 5.07
C TYR A 21 -8.17 7.36 5.69
N VAL A 22 -9.25 8.07 6.03
CA VAL A 22 -10.48 7.44 6.54
C VAL A 22 -11.09 6.52 5.50
N SER A 23 -11.16 6.95 4.23
CA SER A 23 -11.69 6.12 3.14
C SER A 23 -10.86 4.85 2.95
N VAL A 24 -9.54 4.96 3.01
CA VAL A 24 -8.63 3.80 2.93
C VAL A 24 -8.83 2.87 4.12
N GLN A 25 -8.93 3.38 5.35
CA GLN A 25 -9.19 2.54 6.54
C GLN A 25 -10.55 1.86 6.47
N LEU A 26 -11.59 2.57 6.03
CA LEU A 26 -12.92 2.01 5.88
C LEU A 26 -12.92 0.87 4.85
N THR A 27 -12.33 1.09 3.68
CA THR A 27 -12.33 0.14 2.56
C THR A 27 -11.33 -1.01 2.71
N SER A 28 -10.21 -0.80 3.40
CA SER A 28 -9.17 -1.84 3.58
C SER A 28 -9.19 -2.53 4.96
N VAL A 29 -9.94 -2.03 5.94
CA VAL A 29 -9.98 -2.65 7.27
C VAL A 29 -11.41 -2.93 7.70
N VAL A 30 -12.22 -1.88 7.83
CA VAL A 30 -13.55 -2.00 8.45
C VAL A 30 -14.50 -2.85 7.60
N VAL A 31 -14.65 -2.53 6.31
CA VAL A 31 -15.57 -3.25 5.41
C VAL A 31 -15.14 -4.71 5.23
N PRO A 32 -13.87 -5.03 4.89
CA PRO A 32 -13.39 -6.40 4.88
C PRO A 32 -13.60 -7.14 6.20
N GLY A 33 -13.31 -6.46 7.31
CA GLY A 33 -13.48 -6.99 8.65
C GLY A 33 -14.93 -7.34 8.98
N LEU A 34 -15.88 -6.48 8.62
CA LEU A 34 -17.31 -6.70 8.81
C LEU A 34 -17.77 -7.92 8.01
N VAL A 35 -17.33 -8.04 6.76
CA VAL A 35 -17.64 -9.22 5.93
C VAL A 35 -17.07 -10.48 6.55
N ALA A 36 -15.80 -10.45 6.99
CA ALA A 36 -15.14 -11.59 7.62
C ALA A 36 -15.84 -12.04 8.92
N VAL A 37 -16.13 -11.11 9.83
CA VAL A 37 -16.83 -11.39 11.09
C VAL A 37 -18.24 -11.95 10.83
N THR A 38 -18.96 -11.39 9.85
CA THR A 38 -20.28 -11.89 9.45
C THR A 38 -20.21 -13.32 8.91
N CYS A 39 -19.23 -13.61 8.05
CA CYS A 39 -19.02 -14.96 7.51
C CYS A 39 -18.66 -15.96 8.62
N MET A 40 -17.77 -15.57 9.56
CA MET A 40 -17.41 -16.41 10.71
C MET A 40 -18.62 -16.68 11.60
N ALA A 41 -19.41 -15.66 11.95
CA ALA A 41 -20.60 -15.83 12.76
C ALA A 41 -21.64 -16.72 12.07
N ALA A 42 -21.85 -16.56 10.76
CA ALA A 42 -22.75 -17.41 9.99
C ALA A 42 -22.29 -18.88 9.99
N LEU A 43 -20.98 -19.13 9.83
CA LEU A 43 -20.40 -20.47 9.91
C LEU A 43 -20.55 -21.06 11.32
N MET A 44 -20.30 -20.29 12.37
CA MET A 44 -20.48 -20.71 13.76
C MET A 44 -21.93 -21.06 14.08
N LEU A 45 -22.89 -20.22 13.65
CA LEU A 45 -24.32 -20.47 13.81
C LEU A 45 -24.75 -21.73 13.05
N HIS A 46 -24.25 -21.93 11.84
CA HIS A 46 -24.53 -23.14 11.07
C HIS A 46 -24.01 -24.41 11.76
N ALA A 47 -22.80 -24.34 12.33
CA ALA A 47 -22.22 -25.46 13.07
C ALA A 47 -23.02 -25.80 14.34
N GLN A 48 -23.56 -24.80 15.05
CA GLN A 48 -24.36 -24.99 16.26
C GLN A 48 -25.81 -25.41 15.97
N HIS A 49 -26.38 -24.93 14.85
CA HIS A 49 -27.78 -25.11 14.49
C HIS A 49 -27.94 -25.53 13.01
N PRO A 50 -27.47 -26.74 12.64
CA PRO A 50 -27.58 -27.21 11.26
C PRO A 50 -29.05 -27.20 10.81
N GLY A 51 -29.33 -26.49 9.72
CA GLY A 51 -30.67 -26.34 9.14
C GLY A 51 -31.62 -25.37 9.86
N ARG A 52 -31.22 -24.70 10.95
CA ARG A 52 -32.07 -23.76 11.71
C ARG A 52 -31.44 -22.37 11.91
N ILE A 53 -30.62 -21.93 10.97
CA ILE A 53 -29.92 -20.63 11.06
C ILE A 53 -30.93 -19.47 11.15
N GLY A 54 -31.96 -19.46 10.31
CA GLY A 54 -32.97 -18.39 10.29
C GLY A 54 -33.65 -18.19 11.64
N PRO A 55 -34.25 -19.26 12.23
CA PRO A 55 -34.85 -19.19 13.57
C PRO A 55 -33.85 -18.83 14.68
N ALA A 56 -32.61 -19.32 14.62
CA ALA A 56 -31.59 -18.98 15.62
C ALA A 56 -31.21 -17.50 15.56
N LEU A 57 -31.05 -16.95 14.34
CA LEU A 57 -30.73 -15.55 14.11
C LEU A 57 -31.88 -14.63 14.53
N SER A 58 -33.13 -14.98 14.18
CA SER A 58 -34.29 -14.19 14.58
C SER A 58 -34.51 -14.21 16.08
N GLY A 59 -34.28 -15.35 16.75
CA GLY A 59 -34.31 -15.46 18.20
C GLY A 59 -33.25 -14.58 18.88
N ALA A 60 -32.02 -14.60 18.37
CA ALA A 60 -30.94 -13.75 18.86
C ALA A 60 -31.21 -12.25 18.63
N ALA A 61 -31.80 -11.89 17.48
CA ALA A 61 -32.18 -10.50 17.21
C ALA A 61 -33.31 -10.02 18.13
N GLN A 62 -34.27 -10.89 18.47
CA GLN A 62 -35.39 -10.54 19.34
C GLN A 62 -35.00 -10.39 20.81
N SER A 63 -33.96 -11.11 21.26
CA SER A 63 -33.44 -11.03 22.63
C SER A 63 -32.60 -9.78 22.88
N LEU A 64 -32.06 -9.16 21.82
CA LEU A 64 -31.32 -7.91 21.89
C LEU A 64 -32.27 -6.72 21.79
N ARG A 65 -32.53 -6.03 22.91
CA ARG A 65 -33.32 -4.80 22.93
C ARG A 65 -32.61 -3.70 23.72
N GLY A 66 -32.89 -2.45 23.34
CA GLY A 66 -32.41 -1.28 24.07
C GLY A 66 -30.88 -1.15 24.09
N PRO A 67 -30.27 -0.75 25.21
CA PRO A 67 -28.83 -0.50 25.31
C PRO A 67 -27.94 -1.69 24.93
N ALA A 68 -28.43 -2.93 25.07
CA ALA A 68 -27.69 -4.13 24.70
C ALA A 68 -27.39 -4.20 23.19
N MET A 69 -28.29 -3.69 22.34
CA MET A 69 -28.08 -3.64 20.90
C MET A 69 -26.91 -2.73 20.53
N ILE A 70 -26.80 -1.57 21.18
CA ILE A 70 -25.69 -0.62 20.97
C ILE A 70 -24.35 -1.29 21.35
N LEU A 71 -24.32 -2.01 22.48
CA LEU A 71 -23.12 -2.74 22.90
C LEU A 71 -22.73 -3.83 21.91
N VAL A 72 -23.70 -4.55 21.34
CA VAL A 72 -23.46 -5.55 20.29
C VAL A 72 -22.92 -4.89 19.02
N ASP A 73 -23.53 -3.80 18.57
CA ASP A 73 -23.09 -3.07 17.36
C ASP A 73 -21.66 -2.53 17.51
N VAL A 74 -21.35 -1.92 18.66
CA VAL A 74 -20.01 -1.42 18.96
C VAL A 74 -19.01 -2.57 19.04
N SER A 75 -19.37 -3.67 19.71
CA SER A 75 -18.51 -4.86 19.81
C SER A 75 -18.29 -5.52 18.45
N TRP A 76 -19.31 -5.52 17.59
CA TRP A 76 -19.26 -6.05 16.24
C TRP A 76 -18.33 -5.21 15.36
N LEU A 77 -18.48 -3.88 15.42
CA LEU A 77 -17.61 -2.95 14.70
C LEU A 77 -16.16 -3.03 15.18
N ALA A 78 -15.93 -3.13 16.49
CA ALA A 78 -14.60 -3.31 17.07
C ALA A 78 -13.97 -4.64 16.61
N SER A 79 -14.75 -5.74 16.65
CA SER A 79 -14.31 -7.05 16.18
C SER A 79 -13.97 -7.00 14.69
N ALA A 80 -14.80 -6.36 13.88
CA ALA A 80 -14.55 -6.16 12.46
C ALA A 80 -13.25 -5.39 12.23
N TYR A 81 -13.01 -4.29 12.94
CA TYR A 81 -11.76 -3.54 12.82
C TYR A 81 -10.53 -4.41 13.14
N VAL A 82 -10.57 -5.16 14.24
CA VAL A 82 -9.46 -6.05 14.66
C VAL A 82 -9.23 -7.16 13.63
N VAL A 83 -10.29 -7.87 13.24
CA VAL A 83 -10.21 -8.97 12.26
C VAL A 83 -9.75 -8.47 10.90
N GLY A 84 -10.23 -7.31 10.46
CA GLY A 84 -9.77 -6.66 9.23
C GLY A 84 -8.28 -6.36 9.26
N TYR A 85 -7.77 -5.81 10.38
CA TYR A 85 -6.35 -5.50 10.53
C TYR A 85 -5.48 -6.75 10.52
N VAL A 86 -5.89 -7.78 11.29
CA VAL A 86 -5.19 -9.07 11.34
C VAL A 86 -5.21 -9.76 9.97
N GLY A 87 -6.35 -9.75 9.29
CA GLY A 87 -6.50 -10.32 7.95
C GLY A 87 -5.59 -9.66 6.92
N ARG A 88 -5.55 -8.32 6.92
CA ARG A 88 -4.66 -7.55 6.05
C ARG A 88 -3.18 -7.85 6.32
N GLU A 89 -2.77 -7.88 7.59
CA GLU A 89 -1.41 -8.23 8.00
C GLU A 89 -1.04 -9.66 7.57
N LEU A 90 -1.93 -10.63 7.78
CA LEU A 90 -1.73 -12.01 7.32
C LEU A 90 -1.55 -12.06 5.80
N ALA A 91 -2.39 -11.36 5.06
CA ALA A 91 -2.32 -11.31 3.61
C ALA A 91 -1.01 -10.66 3.12
N PHE A 92 -0.51 -9.61 3.79
CA PHE A 92 0.83 -9.06 3.51
C PHE A 92 1.96 -10.03 3.84
N ARG A 93 1.83 -10.85 4.90
CA ARG A 93 2.81 -11.90 5.20
C ARG A 93 2.83 -12.98 4.13
N LEU A 94 1.66 -13.42 3.66
CA LEU A 94 1.53 -14.36 2.54
C LEU A 94 2.17 -13.80 1.27
N LEU A 95 1.87 -12.54 0.93
CA LEU A 95 2.48 -11.83 -0.18
C LEU A 95 4.00 -11.79 -0.04
N GLY A 96 4.50 -11.47 1.16
CA GLY A 96 5.93 -11.45 1.45
C GLY A 96 6.62 -12.82 1.36
N MET A 97 5.90 -13.92 1.60
CA MET A 97 6.40 -15.26 1.31
C MET A 97 6.41 -15.55 -0.19
N ALA A 98 5.35 -15.19 -0.91
CA ALA A 98 5.27 -15.35 -2.36
C ALA A 98 6.37 -14.57 -3.09
N GLU A 99 6.66 -13.34 -2.67
CA GLU A 99 7.78 -12.53 -3.19
C GLU A 99 9.13 -13.20 -2.95
N ARG A 100 9.33 -13.82 -1.77
CA ARG A 100 10.60 -14.49 -1.44
C ARG A 100 10.84 -15.71 -2.31
N LEU A 101 9.77 -16.45 -2.59
CA LEU A 101 9.80 -17.63 -3.45
C LEU A 101 9.93 -17.28 -4.93
N SER A 102 9.47 -16.11 -5.35
CA SER A 102 9.53 -15.70 -6.74
C SER A 102 10.83 -14.97 -7.08
N SER A 103 11.82 -15.71 -7.60
CA SER A 103 13.06 -15.13 -8.14
C SER A 103 12.80 -14.12 -9.27
N ARG A 104 11.72 -14.31 -10.05
CA ARG A 104 11.29 -13.43 -11.14
C ARG A 104 10.82 -12.03 -10.70
N HIS A 105 10.60 -11.83 -9.40
CA HIS A 105 10.05 -10.58 -8.86
C HIS A 105 11.09 -9.71 -8.16
N ARG A 106 12.36 -10.11 -8.15
CA ARG A 106 13.44 -9.30 -7.61
C ARG A 106 13.78 -8.19 -8.60
N VAL A 107 13.26 -7.00 -8.32
CA VAL A 107 13.69 -5.80 -9.03
C VAL A 107 15.10 -5.48 -8.54
N SER A 108 16.08 -5.59 -9.45
CA SER A 108 17.44 -5.16 -9.13
C SER A 108 17.51 -3.65 -9.13
N LEU A 109 18.18 -3.08 -8.13
CA LEU A 109 18.40 -1.65 -8.05
C LEU A 109 19.17 -1.14 -9.27
N SER A 110 20.10 -1.93 -9.79
CA SER A 110 20.84 -1.60 -11.02
C SER A 110 19.93 -1.46 -12.23
N THR A 111 18.86 -2.26 -12.33
CA THR A 111 17.86 -2.16 -13.40
C THR A 111 17.06 -0.88 -13.26
N LEU A 112 16.57 -0.57 -12.06
CA LEU A 112 15.85 0.70 -11.79
C LEU A 112 16.73 1.91 -12.09
N TYR A 113 17.98 1.90 -11.64
CA TYR A 113 18.94 2.96 -11.90
C TYR A 113 19.18 3.13 -13.41
N GLY A 114 19.36 2.01 -14.14
CA GLY A 114 19.52 2.02 -15.60
C GLY A 114 18.30 2.55 -16.33
N GLU A 115 17.09 2.18 -15.89
CA GLU A 115 15.82 2.68 -16.44
C GLU A 115 15.64 4.19 -16.20
N LEU A 116 15.98 4.69 -14.99
CA LEU A 116 15.96 6.12 -14.67
C LEU A 116 16.99 6.89 -15.51
N GLU A 117 18.21 6.35 -15.63
CA GLU A 117 19.27 6.95 -16.46
C GLU A 117 18.87 6.98 -17.93
N ALA A 118 18.20 5.95 -18.45
CA ALA A 118 17.72 5.89 -19.82
C ALA A 118 16.58 6.89 -20.11
N SER A 119 15.68 7.10 -19.14
CA SER A 119 14.50 7.97 -19.33
C SER A 119 14.81 9.47 -19.14
N TYR A 120 15.63 9.82 -18.15
CA TYR A 120 15.91 11.24 -17.80
C TYR A 120 17.31 11.70 -18.19
N GLY A 121 18.18 10.77 -18.60
CA GLY A 121 19.57 11.04 -18.90
C GLY A 121 20.46 11.04 -17.65
N ARG A 122 21.71 10.63 -17.86
CA ARG A 122 22.73 10.50 -16.81
C ARG A 122 22.99 11.79 -16.03
N ALA A 123 22.94 12.94 -16.71
CA ALA A 123 23.23 14.23 -16.10
C ALA A 123 22.18 14.64 -15.06
N ALA A 124 20.89 14.46 -15.37
CA ALA A 124 19.79 14.77 -14.47
C ALA A 124 19.82 13.86 -13.23
N LEU A 125 19.97 12.54 -13.45
CA LEU A 125 20.06 11.58 -12.36
C LEU A 125 21.25 11.90 -11.43
N ARG A 126 22.43 12.21 -11.97
CA ARG A 126 23.60 12.59 -11.15
C ARG A 126 23.38 13.89 -10.37
N ARG A 127 22.70 14.89 -10.94
CA ARG A 127 22.34 16.12 -10.20
C ARG A 127 21.43 15.80 -9.03
N CYS A 128 20.34 15.07 -9.28
CA CYS A 128 19.41 14.64 -8.24
C CYS A 128 20.12 13.87 -7.12
N LEU A 129 20.98 12.91 -7.46
CA LEU A 129 21.74 12.14 -6.46
C LEU A 129 22.80 12.97 -5.70
N ARG A 130 23.29 14.09 -6.25
CA ARG A 130 24.11 15.04 -5.49
C ARG A 130 23.30 15.76 -4.43
N THR A 131 22.06 16.15 -4.76
CA THR A 131 21.13 16.80 -3.83
C THR A 131 20.59 15.84 -2.77
N HIS A 132 20.50 14.54 -3.09
CA HIS A 132 20.00 13.50 -2.18
C HIS A 132 21.12 12.51 -1.79
N PRO A 133 22.07 12.89 -0.91
CA PRO A 133 23.25 12.07 -0.61
C PRO A 133 22.90 10.72 0.05
N LEU A 134 21.84 10.66 0.85
CA LEU A 134 21.35 9.40 1.43
C LEU A 134 20.84 8.46 0.33
N LEU A 135 20.04 8.97 -0.61
CA LEU A 135 19.58 8.18 -1.75
C LEU A 135 20.76 7.67 -2.57
N LYS A 136 21.74 8.53 -2.87
CA LYS A 136 22.97 8.13 -3.55
C LYS A 136 23.71 7.00 -2.83
N TYR A 137 23.86 7.11 -1.51
CA TYR A 137 24.47 6.06 -0.69
C TYR A 137 23.70 4.74 -0.79
N LEU A 138 22.37 4.78 -0.64
CA LEU A 138 21.52 3.59 -0.71
C LEU A 138 21.57 2.93 -2.09
N LEU A 139 21.54 3.72 -3.17
CA LEU A 139 21.63 3.20 -4.53
C LEU A 139 23.02 2.58 -4.82
N ASN A 140 24.10 3.19 -4.33
CA ASN A 140 25.46 2.68 -4.55
C ASN A 140 25.76 1.41 -3.75
N THR A 141 25.26 1.33 -2.52
CA THR A 141 25.53 0.19 -1.62
C THR A 141 24.61 -1.01 -1.88
N ALA A 142 23.53 -0.84 -2.64
CA ALA A 142 22.63 -1.94 -3.01
C ALA A 142 23.30 -3.03 -3.87
N ASN A 143 24.44 -2.72 -4.51
CA ASN A 143 25.25 -3.69 -5.26
C ASN A 143 26.11 -4.58 -4.35
N GLY A 144 26.21 -4.28 -3.05
CA GLY A 144 26.90 -5.10 -2.06
C GLY A 144 26.03 -6.27 -1.59
N THR A 145 26.62 -7.45 -1.40
CA THR A 145 25.94 -8.63 -0.84
C THR A 145 25.33 -8.30 0.52
N SER A 146 24.00 -8.24 0.58
CA SER A 146 23.28 -7.94 1.81
C SER A 146 23.50 -9.04 2.85
N SER A 147 23.95 -8.64 4.05
CA SER A 147 24.24 -9.56 5.15
C SER A 147 22.95 -10.22 5.65
N ARG A 148 23.01 -11.55 5.87
CA ARG A 148 21.92 -12.44 6.29
C ARG A 148 21.20 -11.99 7.57
N SER A 149 21.81 -11.10 8.35
CA SER A 149 21.28 -10.52 9.59
C SER A 149 20.24 -9.41 9.38
N GLN A 150 20.20 -8.74 8.22
CA GLN A 150 19.16 -7.73 7.92
C GLN A 150 17.78 -8.35 7.58
N THR A 151 17.74 -9.64 7.25
CA THR A 151 16.54 -10.34 6.78
C THR A 151 15.53 -10.68 7.89
N LEU A 152 15.94 -10.60 9.17
CA LEU A 152 15.15 -11.06 10.32
C LEU A 152 14.31 -9.97 11.02
N ARG A 153 14.46 -8.69 10.65
CA ARG A 153 13.82 -7.56 11.37
C ARG A 153 12.72 -6.80 10.61
N GLN A 154 12.27 -7.26 9.44
CA GLN A 154 11.51 -6.37 8.54
C GLN A 154 10.05 -6.81 8.30
N PRO A 155 9.06 -5.95 8.64
CA PRO A 155 7.66 -6.18 8.28
C PRO A 155 7.43 -5.97 6.77
N GLY A 156 6.72 -6.89 6.11
CA GLY A 156 6.09 -6.61 4.81
C GLY A 156 6.71 -7.17 3.51
N GLY A 157 7.53 -8.23 3.55
CA GLY A 157 7.85 -9.04 2.36
C GLY A 157 9.23 -8.82 1.70
N ALA A 158 9.51 -9.56 0.61
CA ALA A 158 10.84 -9.66 0.00
C ALA A 158 11.24 -8.42 -0.81
N LEU A 159 10.26 -7.75 -1.45
CA LEU A 159 10.48 -6.46 -2.14
C LEU A 159 10.88 -5.33 -1.17
N ARG A 160 10.76 -5.57 0.14
CA ARG A 160 11.09 -4.62 1.20
C ARG A 160 12.42 -4.91 1.89
N THR A 161 13.33 -5.63 1.24
CA THR A 161 14.62 -6.01 1.84
C THR A 161 15.77 -5.14 1.33
N GLY A 162 16.62 -4.70 2.27
CA GLY A 162 17.87 -4.01 2.00
C GLY A 162 17.70 -2.59 1.45
N ASN A 163 18.75 -2.10 0.78
CA ASN A 163 18.88 -0.68 0.39
C ASN A 163 17.86 -0.24 -0.67
N VAL A 164 17.28 -1.17 -1.45
CA VAL A 164 16.18 -0.85 -2.40
C VAL A 164 14.98 -0.30 -1.65
N TYR A 165 14.59 -0.97 -0.57
CA TYR A 165 13.44 -0.57 0.22
C TYR A 165 13.66 0.76 0.92
N GLU A 166 14.84 0.96 1.49
CA GLU A 166 15.20 2.23 2.14
C GLU A 166 15.23 3.39 1.13
N ALA A 167 15.74 3.16 -0.09
CA ALA A 167 15.76 4.18 -1.15
C ALA A 167 14.33 4.56 -1.56
N PHE A 168 13.45 3.56 -1.72
CA PHE A 168 12.03 3.77 -1.97
C PHE A 168 11.35 4.52 -0.83
N LEU A 169 11.55 4.10 0.43
CA LEU A 169 10.95 4.72 1.60
C LEU A 169 11.39 6.18 1.74
N TYR A 170 12.68 6.44 1.53
CA TYR A 170 13.23 7.79 1.48
C TYR A 170 12.52 8.67 0.44
N ALA A 171 12.44 8.19 -0.82
CA ALA A 171 11.78 8.93 -1.89
C ALA A 171 10.31 9.21 -1.57
N LYS A 172 9.60 8.20 -1.04
CA LYS A 172 8.19 8.32 -0.64
C LYS A 172 7.97 9.33 0.48
N LEU A 173 8.78 9.28 1.53
CA LEU A 173 8.70 10.23 2.65
C LEU A 173 9.03 11.65 2.19
N TRP A 174 10.05 11.82 1.33
CA TRP A 174 10.38 13.11 0.75
C TRP A 174 9.21 13.70 -0.02
N LEU A 175 8.61 12.92 -0.92
CA LEU A 175 7.47 13.35 -1.73
C LEU A 175 6.26 13.70 -0.86
N ARG A 176 5.93 12.91 0.17
CA ARG A 176 4.81 13.23 1.09
C ARG A 176 4.96 14.59 1.77
N GLU A 177 6.19 14.93 2.14
CA GLU A 177 6.50 16.17 2.84
C GLU A 177 6.55 17.35 1.87
N HIS A 178 7.28 17.22 0.75
CA HIS A 178 7.63 18.35 -0.10
C HIS A 178 6.77 18.49 -1.36
N ASN A 179 6.17 17.40 -1.85
CA ASN A 179 5.29 17.40 -3.03
C ASN A 179 4.25 16.26 -2.97
N PRO A 180 3.22 16.41 -2.12
CA PRO A 180 2.25 15.34 -1.88
C PRO A 180 1.42 14.96 -3.11
N GLY A 181 1.34 15.84 -4.12
CA GLY A 181 0.65 15.53 -5.38
C GLY A 181 1.35 14.47 -6.22
N LEU A 182 2.65 14.28 -6.00
CA LEU A 182 3.48 13.26 -6.66
C LEU A 182 3.74 12.04 -5.77
N ALA A 183 3.25 12.02 -4.53
CA ALA A 183 3.42 10.87 -3.65
C ALA A 183 2.60 9.65 -4.15
N PRO A 184 3.15 8.42 -4.13
CA PRO A 184 2.49 7.22 -4.62
C PRO A 184 1.42 6.68 -3.63
N ASP A 185 0.70 7.55 -2.95
CA ASP A 185 -0.27 7.19 -1.90
C ASP A 185 -1.51 6.50 -2.48
N ALA A 186 -1.90 6.83 -3.72
CA ALA A 186 -2.99 6.16 -4.42
C ALA A 186 -2.68 4.69 -4.70
N THR A 187 -1.46 4.39 -5.17
CA THR A 187 -0.98 3.02 -5.42
C THR A 187 -0.92 2.21 -4.12
N GLU A 188 -0.47 2.82 -3.01
CA GLU A 188 -0.50 2.18 -1.69
C GLU A 188 -1.93 1.85 -1.25
N ALA A 189 -2.88 2.78 -1.41
CA ALA A 189 -4.28 2.57 -1.09
C ALA A 189 -4.88 1.42 -1.90
N GLU A 190 -4.62 1.36 -3.20
CA GLU A 190 -5.08 0.27 -4.07
C GLU A 190 -4.53 -1.09 -3.63
N ILE A 191 -3.22 -1.17 -3.34
CA ILE A 191 -2.60 -2.38 -2.78
C ILE A 191 -3.29 -2.80 -1.48
N ASN A 192 -3.51 -1.86 -0.55
CA ASN A 192 -4.17 -2.14 0.72
C ASN A 192 -5.59 -2.66 0.51
N ILE A 193 -6.37 -2.07 -0.39
CA ILE A 193 -7.74 -2.53 -0.69
C ILE A 193 -7.71 -3.94 -1.26
N LEU A 194 -6.92 -4.19 -2.31
CA LEU A 194 -6.83 -5.50 -2.97
C LEU A 194 -6.37 -6.61 -2.03
N VAL A 195 -5.34 -6.36 -1.20
CA VAL A 195 -4.85 -7.36 -0.23
C VAL A 195 -5.91 -7.67 0.82
N SER A 196 -6.71 -6.67 1.21
CA SER A 196 -7.71 -6.83 2.26
C SER A 196 -8.96 -7.58 1.81
N THR A 197 -9.20 -7.73 0.50
CA THR A 197 -10.32 -8.55 0.00
C THR A 197 -10.05 -10.05 0.05
N LEU A 198 -8.80 -10.49 0.21
CA LEU A 198 -8.42 -11.91 0.18
C LEU A 198 -9.05 -12.72 1.33
N LEU A 199 -9.06 -12.19 2.56
CA LEU A 199 -9.68 -12.87 3.69
C LEU A 199 -11.21 -12.96 3.55
N PRO A 200 -11.94 -11.86 3.26
CA PRO A 200 -13.37 -11.92 2.94
C PRO A 200 -13.70 -12.88 1.81
N LEU A 201 -12.88 -12.93 0.76
CA LEU A 201 -13.10 -13.84 -0.36
C LEU A 201 -12.99 -15.30 0.09
N ALA A 202 -11.97 -15.64 0.87
CA ALA A 202 -11.78 -17.00 1.39
C ALA A 202 -12.92 -17.42 2.33
N LEU A 203 -13.25 -16.57 3.31
CA LEU A 203 -14.33 -16.84 4.26
C LEU A 203 -15.70 -16.86 3.59
N GLY A 204 -15.98 -15.91 2.70
CA GLY A 204 -17.24 -15.86 1.94
C GLY A 204 -17.42 -17.08 1.04
N THR A 205 -16.34 -17.57 0.42
CA THR A 205 -16.35 -18.82 -0.36
C THR A 205 -16.67 -20.01 0.52
N TRP A 206 -16.03 -20.13 1.69
CA TRP A 206 -16.35 -21.18 2.65
C TRP A 206 -17.81 -21.09 3.10
N SER A 207 -18.26 -19.92 3.55
CA SER A 207 -19.65 -19.69 3.96
C SER A 207 -20.63 -20.07 2.86
N LEU A 208 -20.38 -19.70 1.60
CA LEU A 208 -21.25 -20.08 0.50
C LEU A 208 -21.32 -21.61 0.32
N ILE A 209 -20.17 -22.29 0.32
CA ILE A 209 -20.10 -23.75 0.15
C ILE A 209 -20.81 -24.47 1.31
N ALA A 210 -20.59 -24.02 2.55
CA ALA A 210 -21.16 -24.64 3.73
C ALA A 210 -22.68 -24.39 3.86
N LEU A 211 -23.13 -23.18 3.52
CA LEU A 211 -24.52 -22.76 3.76
C LEU A 211 -25.47 -23.07 2.62
N ALA A 212 -24.99 -23.07 1.37
CA ALA A 212 -25.85 -23.26 0.19
C ALA A 212 -26.09 -24.73 -0.17
N SER A 213 -25.58 -25.68 0.61
CA SER A 213 -25.71 -27.13 0.37
C SER A 213 -25.36 -27.52 -1.07
N LEU A 214 -24.27 -26.93 -1.59
CA LEU A 214 -23.83 -27.16 -2.96
C LEU A 214 -23.44 -28.63 -3.14
N ASN A 215 -23.76 -29.19 -4.30
CA ASN A 215 -23.19 -30.48 -4.67
C ASN A 215 -21.65 -30.35 -4.85
N VAL A 216 -20.94 -31.48 -4.81
CA VAL A 216 -19.47 -31.50 -4.86
C VAL A 216 -18.91 -30.77 -6.08
N ALA A 217 -19.55 -30.91 -7.24
CA ALA A 217 -19.12 -30.27 -8.48
C ALA A 217 -19.24 -28.74 -8.40
N ALA A 218 -20.38 -28.23 -7.91
CA ALA A 218 -20.60 -26.80 -7.71
C ALA A 218 -19.66 -26.22 -6.64
N ALA A 219 -19.48 -26.92 -5.52
CA ALA A 219 -18.54 -26.51 -4.46
C ALA A 219 -17.10 -26.43 -4.99
N ALA A 220 -16.65 -27.43 -5.76
CA ALA A 220 -15.35 -27.43 -6.39
C ALA A 220 -15.20 -26.28 -7.39
N ALA A 221 -16.21 -26.03 -8.23
CA ALA A 221 -16.21 -24.92 -9.17
C ALA A 221 -16.11 -23.57 -8.45
N THR A 222 -16.88 -23.35 -7.37
CA THR A 222 -16.81 -22.14 -6.54
C THR A 222 -15.40 -21.95 -5.96
N ALA A 223 -14.80 -23.01 -5.40
CA ALA A 223 -13.46 -22.95 -4.84
C ALA A 223 -12.39 -22.62 -5.90
N VAL A 224 -12.50 -23.21 -7.10
CA VAL A 224 -11.59 -22.91 -8.22
C VAL A 224 -11.71 -21.46 -8.67
N VAL A 225 -12.93 -20.93 -8.80
CA VAL A 225 -13.16 -19.52 -9.15
C VAL A 225 -12.56 -18.59 -8.10
N ALA A 226 -12.80 -18.85 -6.82
CA ALA A 226 -12.23 -18.05 -5.73
C ALA A 226 -10.69 -18.10 -5.71
N ALA A 227 -10.10 -19.27 -5.96
CA ALA A 227 -8.66 -19.43 -6.08
C ALA A 227 -8.08 -18.66 -7.28
N ALA A 228 -8.76 -18.69 -8.43
CA ALA A 228 -8.36 -17.93 -9.62
C ALA A 228 -8.42 -16.41 -9.37
N VAL A 229 -9.50 -15.90 -8.77
CA VAL A 229 -9.64 -14.48 -8.40
C VAL A 229 -8.56 -14.08 -7.40
N SER A 230 -8.27 -14.93 -6.41
CA SER A 230 -7.20 -14.69 -5.44
C SER A 230 -5.84 -14.62 -6.14
N ALA A 231 -5.53 -15.55 -7.04
CA ALA A 231 -4.28 -15.58 -7.79
C ALA A 231 -4.10 -14.34 -8.68
N VAL A 232 -5.15 -13.91 -9.37
CA VAL A 232 -5.13 -12.66 -10.17
C VAL A 232 -4.91 -11.45 -9.27
N THR A 233 -5.61 -11.38 -8.13
CA THR A 233 -5.43 -10.29 -7.15
C THR A 233 -3.99 -10.24 -6.63
N PHE A 234 -3.41 -11.39 -6.27
CA PHE A 234 -2.01 -11.50 -5.89
C PHE A 234 -1.06 -11.01 -6.99
N ALA A 235 -1.29 -11.43 -8.23
CA ALA A 235 -0.46 -11.00 -9.36
C ALA A 235 -0.54 -9.47 -9.59
N GLN A 236 -1.72 -8.87 -9.48
CA GLN A 236 -1.89 -7.42 -9.58
C GLN A 236 -1.20 -6.69 -8.43
N VAL A 237 -1.35 -7.16 -7.20
CA VAL A 237 -0.66 -6.56 -6.03
C VAL A 237 0.86 -6.61 -6.20
N LEU A 238 1.41 -7.74 -6.66
CA LEU A 238 2.84 -7.87 -6.94
C LEU A 238 3.30 -6.89 -8.02
N ARG A 239 2.50 -6.71 -9.08
CA ARG A 239 2.78 -5.73 -10.14
C ARG A 239 2.72 -4.30 -9.60
N LEU A 240 1.67 -3.94 -8.88
CA LEU A 240 1.49 -2.61 -8.30
C LEU A 240 2.62 -2.25 -7.34
N ARG A 241 3.10 -3.19 -6.51
CA ARG A 241 4.26 -2.95 -5.64
C ARG A 241 5.53 -2.59 -6.40
N ARG A 242 5.78 -3.22 -7.56
CA ARG A 242 6.93 -2.86 -8.39
C ARG A 242 6.77 -1.48 -9.00
N ILE A 243 5.56 -1.19 -9.51
CA ILE A 243 5.21 0.12 -10.07
C ILE A 243 5.36 1.20 -9.01
N GLU A 244 4.87 0.98 -7.79
CA GLU A 244 4.99 1.92 -6.66
C GLU A 244 6.45 2.31 -6.38
N CYS A 245 7.36 1.33 -6.42
CA CYS A 245 8.79 1.57 -6.20
C CYS A 245 9.40 2.43 -7.32
N TRP A 246 9.12 2.08 -8.57
CA TRP A 246 9.56 2.83 -9.74
C TRP A 246 8.99 4.26 -9.73
N GLU A 247 7.68 4.40 -9.52
CA GLU A 247 6.99 5.69 -9.49
C GLU A 247 7.54 6.60 -8.39
N ALA A 248 7.83 6.09 -7.19
CA ALA A 248 8.39 6.92 -6.12
C ALA A 248 9.73 7.54 -6.51
N LEU A 249 10.64 6.75 -7.09
CA LEU A 249 11.96 7.24 -7.51
C LEU A 249 11.86 8.17 -8.73
N ARG A 250 11.03 7.81 -9.70
CA ARG A 250 10.75 8.63 -10.87
C ARG A 250 10.17 9.98 -10.48
N ASN A 251 9.14 9.98 -9.66
CA ASN A 251 8.45 11.20 -9.23
C ASN A 251 9.35 12.09 -8.36
N LEU A 252 10.28 11.50 -7.57
CA LEU A 252 11.30 12.27 -6.86
C LEU A 252 12.23 13.00 -7.83
N LEU A 253 12.68 12.32 -8.90
CA LEU A 253 13.53 12.93 -9.91
C LEU A 253 12.81 14.03 -10.69
N GLU A 254 11.52 13.82 -11.01
CA GLU A 254 10.66 14.84 -11.61
C GLU A 254 10.49 16.06 -10.70
N ASP A 255 10.19 15.85 -9.42
CA ASP A 255 10.11 16.94 -8.43
C ASP A 255 11.41 17.74 -8.38
N HIS A 256 12.55 17.05 -8.37
CA HIS A 256 13.86 17.68 -8.37
C HIS A 256 14.09 18.56 -9.60
N GLU A 257 13.90 18.02 -10.81
CA GLU A 257 14.13 18.78 -12.05
C GLU A 257 13.10 19.91 -12.23
N MET A 258 11.85 19.72 -11.79
CA MET A 258 10.83 20.79 -11.78
C MET A 258 11.24 21.94 -10.86
N ARG A 259 11.79 21.66 -9.68
CA ARG A 259 12.30 22.71 -8.77
C ARG A 259 13.49 23.45 -9.38
N LEU A 260 14.40 22.75 -10.03
CA LEU A 260 15.52 23.38 -10.74
C LEU A 260 15.02 24.27 -11.89
N ALA A 261 14.05 23.80 -12.68
CA ALA A 261 13.45 24.59 -13.74
C ALA A 261 12.76 25.85 -13.18
N ALA A 262 12.00 25.71 -12.09
CA ALA A 262 11.32 26.82 -11.43
C ALA A 262 12.30 27.86 -10.85
N ALA A 263 13.48 27.43 -10.37
CA ALA A 263 14.53 28.33 -9.90
C ALA A 263 15.16 29.15 -11.05
N ARG A 264 15.15 28.63 -12.29
CA ARG A 264 15.70 29.31 -13.47
C ARG A 264 14.73 30.31 -14.12
N LEU A 265 13.45 30.31 -13.72
CA LEU A 265 12.47 31.23 -14.29
C LEU A 265 12.74 32.67 -13.81
N PRO A 266 12.73 33.67 -14.72
CA PRO A 266 12.91 35.08 -14.35
C PRO A 266 11.86 35.53 -13.32
N GLY A 267 12.32 36.16 -12.23
CA GLY A 267 11.43 36.63 -11.16
C GLY A 267 10.99 35.54 -10.17
N SER A 268 11.57 34.33 -10.24
CA SER A 268 11.35 33.30 -9.24
C SER A 268 11.88 33.76 -7.87
N PRO A 269 11.09 33.63 -6.78
CA PRO A 269 11.58 33.87 -5.42
C PRO A 269 12.66 32.87 -4.98
N PHE A 270 12.93 31.85 -5.80
CA PHE A 270 13.97 30.84 -5.62
C PHE A 270 15.12 30.96 -6.63
N ALA A 271 15.20 32.06 -7.39
CA ALA A 271 16.30 32.30 -8.30
C ALA A 271 17.61 32.39 -7.49
N ALA A 272 18.44 31.35 -7.61
CA ALA A 272 19.81 31.41 -7.15
C ALA A 272 20.56 32.45 -7.99
N ASP A 273 21.25 33.37 -7.31
CA ASP A 273 22.11 34.36 -7.94
C ASP A 273 23.09 33.60 -8.87
N PRO A 274 23.19 33.93 -10.17
CA PRO A 274 23.86 33.10 -11.18
C PRO A 274 25.40 33.06 -11.07
N GLY A 275 25.96 33.25 -9.87
CA GLY A 275 27.39 33.46 -9.64
C GLY A 275 28.28 32.22 -9.52
N ASP A 276 27.76 31.00 -9.33
CA ASP A 276 28.60 29.91 -8.78
C ASP A 276 28.85 28.69 -9.72
N ASP A 277 28.19 28.61 -10.88
CA ASP A 277 28.33 27.44 -11.78
C ASP A 277 29.50 27.53 -12.79
N SER A 278 30.35 28.55 -12.70
CA SER A 278 31.42 28.79 -13.70
C SER A 278 32.81 28.23 -13.34
N GLN A 279 33.00 27.59 -12.18
CA GLN A 279 34.35 27.17 -11.75
C GLN A 279 34.75 25.71 -12.04
N ASP A 280 33.85 24.83 -12.47
CA ASP A 280 34.17 23.39 -12.62
C ASP A 280 34.55 22.95 -14.05
N SER A 281 34.92 23.91 -14.92
CA SER A 281 35.30 23.65 -16.33
C SER A 281 36.81 23.69 -16.60
N GLY A 282 37.67 23.38 -15.62
CA GLY A 282 39.12 23.52 -15.78
C GLY A 282 39.96 22.48 -15.04
N ALA A 283 40.02 21.25 -15.56
CA ALA A 283 41.19 20.37 -15.45
C ALA A 283 41.00 19.11 -16.32
N ALA A 284 41.51 19.17 -17.55
CA ALA A 284 41.93 18.02 -18.35
C ALA A 284 43.33 18.33 -18.89
#